data_AF-A0AA88Y5U9-F1
#
_entry.id   AF-A0AA88Y5U9-F1
#
_cell.length_a   1.000
_cell.length_b   1.000
_cell.length_c   1.000
_cell.angle_alpha   90.00
_cell.angle_beta   90.00
_cell.angle_gamma   90.00
#
_symmetry.space_group_name_H-M   'P 1'
#
loop_
_entity.id
_entity.type
_entity.pdbx_description
1 polymer ?
#
loop_
_entity_poly.entity_id
_entity_poly.type
_entity_poly.pdbx_seq_one_letter_code
_entity_poly.pdbx_strand_id
1 'polypeptide(L)'
;MIYKVLCSQETEELRSRLEQYLPGTAKIFYVIQNVVLGHLKGFEVIVDKWPDFNCILLRPRSKDEVLGYFRHTHICYGKSVSALKYFLQRPGLINWKEPINFTGVPNDLIPVLTEVSKKHGGQLSSKESRFMYAWSKSYSPELPKLPEGMKLMPLKQEHASEITKDWAGRGNRQDMESYFRSVIENFESSCLLDEDGRLVAYVCMHYNGSMAMVYVRPENRDEGYFHILLSDLTRKILAKKQIAYGFIPVNDTSLIKLCREIGFEWVPQGNMTWSCYTPRTLTVPKRAISDLSEQSQNISRPDQSVDEVYTGINSLLTSAIVYP
;
A
#
# COMPACT_ATOMS: atom_id res chain seq x y z
N MET A 1 -24.86 19.58 5.44
CA MET A 1 -23.49 19.48 4.88
C MET A 1 -23.35 18.14 4.18
N ILE A 2 -22.88 18.14 2.92
CA ILE A 2 -22.70 16.91 2.12
C ILE A 2 -21.48 16.12 2.61
N TYR A 3 -20.45 16.74 3.16
CA TYR A 3 -19.36 16.15 3.95
C TYR A 3 -18.59 17.30 4.61
N LYS A 4 -17.57 17.01 5.40
CA LYS A 4 -16.72 18.03 6.03
C LYS A 4 -15.25 17.70 5.84
N VAL A 5 -14.46 18.69 5.40
CA VAL A 5 -13.00 18.67 5.47
C VAL A 5 -12.61 19.13 6.87
N LEU A 6 -11.82 18.33 7.58
CA LEU A 6 -11.41 18.62 8.94
C LEU A 6 -10.25 19.62 8.98
N CYS A 7 -10.26 20.52 9.97
CA CYS A 7 -9.09 21.32 10.29
C CYS A 7 -8.05 20.51 11.09
N SER A 8 -6.89 21.10 11.38
CA SER A 8 -5.82 20.41 12.13
C SER A 8 -6.27 19.94 13.52
N GLN A 9 -7.02 20.76 14.26
CA GLN A 9 -7.54 20.39 15.59
C GLN A 9 -8.53 19.23 15.52
N GLU A 10 -9.46 19.27 14.56
CA GLU A 10 -10.43 18.19 14.35
C GLU A 10 -9.74 16.90 13.87
N THR A 11 -8.67 17.01 13.09
CA THR A 11 -7.86 15.87 12.64
C THR A 11 -7.15 15.20 13.82
N GLU A 12 -6.63 15.98 14.77
CA GLU A 12 -6.01 15.45 15.99
C GLU A 12 -7.04 14.79 16.94
N GLU A 13 -8.23 15.37 17.04
CA GLU A 13 -9.33 14.75 17.77
C GLU A 13 -9.77 13.44 17.11
N LEU A 14 -9.87 13.40 15.77
CA LEU A 14 -10.16 12.18 15.02
C LEU A 14 -9.12 11.10 15.29
N ARG A 15 -7.83 11.45 15.29
CA ARG A 15 -6.72 10.54 15.63
C ARG A 15 -6.93 9.89 16.99
N SER A 16 -7.22 10.70 18.01
CA SER A 16 -7.44 10.25 19.39
C SER A 16 -8.67 9.33 19.52
N ARG A 17 -9.74 9.60 18.76
CA ARG A 17 -10.92 8.73 18.72
C ARG A 17 -10.63 7.38 18.06
N LEU A 18 -9.82 7.37 16.99
CA LEU A 18 -9.45 6.14 16.29
C LEU A 18 -8.57 5.23 17.15
N GLU A 19 -7.75 5.80 18.05
CA GLU A 19 -6.88 5.07 18.97
C GLU A 19 -7.64 4.06 19.86
N GLN A 20 -8.86 4.41 20.26
CA GLN A 20 -9.72 3.59 21.13
C GLN A 20 -10.16 2.26 20.51
N TYR A 21 -10.05 2.13 19.19
CA TYR A 21 -10.50 0.96 18.42
C TYR A 21 -9.36 0.17 17.80
N LEU A 22 -8.13 0.43 18.27
CA LEU A 22 -6.97 -0.36 17.89
C LEU A 22 -7.09 -1.82 18.40
N PRO A 23 -6.53 -2.82 17.69
CA PRO A 23 -5.79 -2.69 16.43
C PRO A 23 -6.70 -2.54 15.19
N GLY A 24 -8.02 -2.70 15.29
CA GLY A 24 -8.93 -2.69 14.13
C GLY A 24 -8.84 -1.42 13.26
N THR A 25 -8.53 -0.28 13.87
CA THR A 25 -8.35 1.01 13.19
C THR A 25 -6.91 1.34 12.79
N ALA A 26 -5.92 0.46 13.02
CA ALA A 26 -4.49 0.79 12.90
C ALA A 26 -4.13 1.50 11.60
N LYS A 27 -4.58 0.96 10.45
CA LYS A 27 -4.36 1.56 9.13
C LYS A 27 -4.77 3.03 9.06
N ILE A 28 -6.00 3.35 9.46
CA ILE A 28 -6.49 4.73 9.35
C ILE A 28 -5.92 5.61 10.46
N PHE A 29 -5.73 5.06 11.66
CA PHE A 29 -5.08 5.74 12.77
C PHE A 29 -3.67 6.21 12.39
N TYR A 30 -2.82 5.33 11.88
CA TYR A 30 -1.44 5.67 11.50
C TYR A 30 -1.37 6.58 10.29
N VAL A 31 -2.28 6.46 9.31
CA VAL A 31 -2.38 7.45 8.23
C VAL A 31 -2.66 8.84 8.78
N ILE A 32 -3.63 8.98 9.68
CA ILE A 32 -3.97 10.27 10.29
C ILE A 32 -2.82 10.78 11.16
N GLN A 33 -2.21 9.91 11.98
CA GLN A 33 -1.01 10.22 12.76
C GLN A 33 0.12 10.75 11.86
N ASN A 34 0.33 10.16 10.70
CA ASN A 34 1.37 10.57 9.77
C ASN A 34 1.04 11.89 9.05
N VAL A 35 -0.24 12.22 8.86
CA VAL A 35 -0.66 13.58 8.45
C VAL A 35 -0.34 14.59 9.56
N VAL A 36 -0.71 14.28 10.81
CA VAL A 36 -0.45 15.15 11.98
C VAL A 36 1.04 15.40 12.18
N LEU A 37 1.87 14.36 12.07
CA LEU A 37 3.34 14.46 12.23
C LEU A 37 4.03 15.08 11.01
N GLY A 38 3.31 15.33 9.92
CA GLY A 38 3.88 15.87 8.69
C GLY A 38 4.70 14.88 7.86
N HIS A 39 4.62 13.57 8.16
CA HIS A 39 5.21 12.51 7.33
C HIS A 39 4.40 12.28 6.04
N LEU A 40 3.09 12.55 6.07
CA LEU A 40 2.19 12.44 4.92
C LEU A 40 1.59 13.82 4.58
N LYS A 41 2.37 14.64 3.85
CA LYS A 41 2.00 16.02 3.49
C LYS A 41 1.03 16.08 2.31
N GLY A 42 0.29 17.18 2.20
CA GLY A 42 -0.54 17.50 1.04
C GLY A 42 -1.90 16.77 0.98
N PHE A 43 -2.25 15.98 1.99
CA PHE A 43 -3.56 15.33 2.10
C PHE A 43 -4.57 16.19 2.87
N GLU A 44 -5.83 16.14 2.44
CA GLU A 44 -6.97 16.57 3.26
C GLU A 44 -7.69 15.37 3.88
N VAL A 45 -8.24 15.58 5.07
CA VAL A 45 -9.01 14.58 5.82
C VAL A 45 -10.48 14.94 5.75
N ILE A 46 -11.29 14.05 5.18
CA ILE A 46 -12.70 14.30 4.90
C ILE A 46 -13.55 13.27 5.63
N VAL A 47 -14.61 13.72 6.30
CA VAL A 47 -15.59 12.86 6.98
C VAL A 47 -17.00 13.07 6.45
N ASP A 48 -17.84 12.06 6.60
CA ASP A 48 -19.26 12.11 6.23
C ASP A 48 -20.07 13.04 7.16
N LYS A 49 -19.73 13.07 8.45
CA LYS A 49 -20.32 13.93 9.49
C LYS A 49 -19.26 14.18 10.56
N TRP A 50 -19.32 15.34 11.22
CA TRP A 50 -18.51 15.64 12.39
C TRP A 50 -19.39 16.17 13.52
N PRO A 51 -19.17 15.78 14.78
CA PRO A 51 -18.13 14.84 15.27
C PRO A 51 -18.47 13.35 15.09
N ASP A 52 -19.72 12.99 14.78
CA ASP A 52 -20.19 11.60 14.69
C ASP A 52 -19.90 10.95 13.33
N PHE A 53 -18.64 10.89 12.94
CA PHE A 53 -18.25 10.31 11.65
C PHE A 53 -18.54 8.80 11.59
N ASN A 54 -18.94 8.33 10.41
CA ASN A 54 -18.98 6.92 10.04
C ASN A 54 -17.97 6.57 8.96
N CYS A 55 -17.54 7.54 8.17
CA CYS A 55 -16.60 7.35 7.08
C CYS A 55 -15.52 8.41 7.09
N ILE A 56 -14.33 8.01 6.66
CA ILE A 56 -13.18 8.87 6.47
C ILE A 56 -12.63 8.61 5.07
N LEU A 57 -12.34 9.68 4.35
CA LEU A 57 -11.59 9.66 3.11
C LEU A 57 -10.42 10.63 3.24
N LEU A 58 -9.22 10.16 2.94
CA LEU A 58 -8.10 11.05 2.64
C LEU A 58 -7.82 11.05 1.14
N ARG A 59 -7.54 12.23 0.59
CA ARG A 59 -7.08 12.43 -0.78
C ARG A 59 -6.11 13.62 -0.84
N PRO A 60 -5.25 13.72 -1.88
CA PRO A 60 -4.45 14.92 -2.11
C PRO A 60 -5.31 16.18 -2.23
N ARG A 61 -4.92 17.28 -1.58
CA ARG A 61 -5.50 18.62 -1.83
C ARG A 61 -5.21 19.10 -3.25
N SER A 62 -3.98 18.86 -3.69
CA SER A 62 -3.51 19.05 -5.05
C SER A 62 -2.46 17.99 -5.38
N LYS A 63 -2.30 17.67 -6.67
CA LYS A 63 -1.29 16.72 -7.16
C LYS A 63 0.14 17.25 -7.01
N ASP A 64 0.31 18.55 -6.86
CA ASP A 64 1.61 19.21 -6.72
C ASP A 64 2.07 19.29 -5.25
N GLU A 65 1.15 19.05 -4.30
CA GLU A 65 1.45 19.06 -2.87
C GLU A 65 1.87 17.69 -2.31
N VAL A 66 1.80 16.64 -3.13
CA VAL A 66 2.08 15.26 -2.72
C VAL A 66 3.17 14.64 -3.61
N LEU A 67 3.89 13.65 -3.09
CA LEU A 67 4.83 12.85 -3.90
C LEU A 67 4.09 12.22 -5.09
N GLY A 68 4.80 11.97 -6.19
CA GLY A 68 4.20 11.41 -7.41
C GLY A 68 3.41 10.12 -7.15
N TYR A 69 3.92 9.31 -6.22
CA TYR A 69 3.28 8.08 -5.73
C TYR A 69 1.83 8.28 -5.23
N PHE A 70 1.53 9.44 -4.65
CA PHE A 70 0.28 9.74 -3.98
C PHE A 70 -0.75 10.50 -4.83
N ARG A 71 -0.39 10.98 -6.03
CA ARG A 71 -1.23 11.86 -6.87
C ARG A 71 -2.67 11.38 -7.10
N HIS A 72 -2.87 10.07 -7.10
CA HIS A 72 -4.18 9.43 -7.32
C HIS A 72 -4.69 8.67 -6.08
N THR A 73 -4.01 8.75 -4.94
CA THR A 73 -4.28 7.91 -3.76
C THR A 73 -5.50 8.40 -2.99
N HIS A 74 -6.42 7.49 -2.72
CA HIS A 74 -7.63 7.74 -1.93
C HIS A 74 -7.71 6.70 -0.80
N ILE A 75 -7.58 7.15 0.44
CA ILE A 75 -7.50 6.27 1.62
C ILE A 75 -8.85 6.23 2.30
N CYS A 76 -9.48 5.05 2.31
CA CYS A 76 -10.83 4.88 2.82
C CYS A 76 -10.85 4.19 4.19
N TYR A 77 -11.81 4.62 5.00
CA TYR A 77 -12.27 3.94 6.20
C TYR A 77 -13.78 4.12 6.34
N GLY A 78 -14.47 3.08 6.79
CA GLY A 78 -15.90 3.13 7.09
C GLY A 78 -16.26 2.16 8.20
N LYS A 79 -17.12 2.59 9.12
CA LYS A 79 -17.69 1.72 10.16
C LYS A 79 -18.65 0.67 9.59
N SER A 80 -19.22 0.92 8.41
CA SER A 80 -20.03 -0.04 7.67
C SER A 80 -19.87 0.13 6.17
N VAL A 81 -20.07 -0.98 5.44
CA VAL A 81 -20.05 -1.02 3.97
C VAL A 81 -21.09 -0.07 3.38
N SER A 82 -22.29 -0.08 3.97
CA SER A 82 -23.40 0.79 3.55
C SER A 82 -23.07 2.27 3.69
N ALA A 83 -22.50 2.69 4.84
CA ALA A 83 -22.11 4.08 5.04
C ALA A 83 -21.04 4.51 4.02
N LEU A 84 -20.02 3.68 3.81
CA LEU A 84 -18.94 3.98 2.86
C LEU A 84 -19.46 4.03 1.41
N LYS A 85 -20.39 3.13 1.04
CA LYS A 85 -21.09 3.17 -0.26
C LYS A 85 -21.76 4.52 -0.52
N TYR A 86 -22.55 5.03 0.43
CA TYR A 86 -23.23 6.30 0.25
C TYR A 86 -22.27 7.47 0.27
N PHE A 87 -21.23 7.40 1.10
CA PHE A 87 -20.22 8.45 1.21
C PHE A 87 -19.45 8.64 -0.09
N LEU A 88 -18.91 7.59 -0.70
CA LEU A 88 -18.11 7.67 -1.94
C LEU A 88 -18.90 8.22 -3.15
N GLN A 89 -20.23 8.17 -3.11
CA GLN A 89 -21.11 8.68 -4.18
C GLN A 89 -21.52 10.15 -3.98
N ARG A 90 -21.07 10.81 -2.90
CA ARG A 90 -21.46 12.19 -2.62
C ARG A 90 -20.86 13.17 -3.65
N PRO A 91 -21.65 14.12 -4.17
CA PRO A 91 -21.16 15.09 -5.16
C PRO A 91 -19.93 15.85 -4.67
N GLY A 92 -18.87 15.93 -5.49
CA GLY A 92 -17.63 16.65 -5.17
C GLY A 92 -16.59 15.87 -4.34
N LEU A 93 -16.96 14.71 -3.76
CA LEU A 93 -16.04 13.93 -2.95
C LEU A 93 -15.01 13.16 -3.79
N ILE A 94 -15.37 12.74 -4.99
CA ILE A 94 -14.49 12.00 -5.90
C ILE A 94 -14.57 12.61 -7.29
N ASN A 95 -13.40 12.94 -7.85
CA ASN A 95 -13.29 13.35 -9.24
C ASN A 95 -13.15 12.11 -10.13
N TRP A 96 -14.27 11.54 -10.54
CA TRP A 96 -14.31 10.37 -11.43
C TRP A 96 -13.81 10.64 -12.86
N LYS A 97 -13.36 11.86 -13.20
CA LYS A 97 -12.71 12.13 -14.49
C LYS A 97 -11.24 11.68 -14.52
N GLU A 98 -10.69 11.29 -13.38
CA GLU A 98 -9.27 10.94 -13.22
C GLU A 98 -9.07 9.53 -12.67
N PRO A 99 -7.87 8.94 -12.85
CA PRO A 99 -7.50 7.70 -12.19
C PRO A 99 -7.54 7.83 -10.66
N ILE A 100 -7.97 6.77 -9.98
CA ILE A 100 -8.05 6.74 -8.52
C ILE A 100 -7.51 5.40 -8.01
N ASN A 101 -6.55 5.47 -7.09
CA ASN A 101 -6.05 4.35 -6.33
C ASN A 101 -6.71 4.32 -4.95
N PHE A 102 -7.80 3.57 -4.82
CA PHE A 102 -8.43 3.30 -3.53
C PHE A 102 -7.59 2.32 -2.71
N THR A 103 -7.36 2.67 -1.45
CA THR A 103 -6.75 1.79 -0.45
C THR A 103 -7.67 1.69 0.75
N GLY A 104 -7.66 0.51 1.39
CA GLY A 104 -8.48 0.32 2.58
C GLY A 104 -9.94 0.00 2.31
N VAL A 105 -10.29 -0.46 1.10
CA VAL A 105 -11.65 -0.80 0.70
C VAL A 105 -12.04 -2.14 1.33
N PRO A 106 -13.15 -2.25 2.08
CA PRO A 106 -13.67 -3.54 2.51
C PRO A 106 -14.05 -4.40 1.29
N ASN A 107 -13.78 -5.70 1.33
CA ASN A 107 -14.04 -6.60 0.20
C ASN A 107 -15.52 -6.57 -0.25
N ASP A 108 -16.45 -6.51 0.70
CA ASP A 108 -17.89 -6.45 0.43
C ASP A 108 -18.33 -5.16 -0.30
N LEU A 109 -17.49 -4.12 -0.31
CA LEU A 109 -17.73 -2.89 -1.05
C LEU A 109 -17.27 -2.99 -2.52
N ILE A 110 -16.44 -3.96 -2.88
CA ILE A 110 -15.88 -4.08 -4.24
C ILE A 110 -16.96 -4.23 -5.32
N PRO A 111 -18.02 -5.05 -5.17
CA PRO A 111 -19.08 -5.14 -6.17
C PRO A 111 -19.80 -3.81 -6.39
N VAL A 112 -20.07 -3.09 -5.30
CA VAL A 112 -20.70 -1.77 -5.33
C VAL A 112 -19.79 -0.73 -6.01
N LEU A 113 -18.51 -0.69 -5.63
CA LEU A 113 -17.55 0.24 -6.20
C LEU A 113 -17.35 -0.03 -7.69
N THR A 114 -17.45 -1.29 -8.12
CA THR A 114 -17.46 -1.69 -9.53
C THR A 114 -18.66 -1.12 -10.28
N GLU A 115 -19.86 -1.21 -9.70
CA GLU A 115 -21.09 -0.63 -10.27
C GLU A 115 -21.00 0.91 -10.38
N VAL A 116 -20.56 1.57 -9.31
CA VAL A 116 -20.36 3.03 -9.28
C VAL A 116 -19.33 3.46 -10.34
N SER A 117 -18.24 2.72 -10.46
CA SER A 117 -17.20 2.96 -11.46
C SER A 117 -17.75 2.88 -12.88
N LYS A 118 -18.61 1.88 -13.18
CA LYS A 118 -19.29 1.76 -14.48
C LYS A 118 -20.26 2.91 -14.74
N LYS A 119 -21.03 3.35 -13.73
CA LYS A 119 -21.94 4.51 -13.84
C LYS A 119 -21.20 5.80 -14.18
N HIS A 120 -19.99 5.96 -13.65
CA HIS A 120 -19.09 7.06 -13.99
C HIS A 120 -18.24 6.81 -15.24
N GLY A 121 -18.60 5.81 -16.05
CA GLY A 121 -17.95 5.58 -17.34
C GLY A 121 -16.50 5.12 -17.22
N GLY A 122 -16.13 4.36 -16.20
CA GLY A 122 -14.80 3.74 -16.08
C GLY A 122 -14.87 2.27 -15.66
N GLN A 123 -13.70 1.74 -15.30
CA GLN A 123 -13.53 0.36 -14.84
C GLN A 123 -12.84 0.34 -13.49
N LEU A 124 -13.24 -0.61 -12.63
CA LEU A 124 -12.53 -0.93 -11.41
C LEU A 124 -11.69 -2.20 -11.61
N SER A 125 -10.42 -2.13 -11.28
CA SER A 125 -9.52 -3.28 -11.09
C SER A 125 -9.24 -3.42 -9.60
N SER A 126 -9.26 -4.64 -9.07
CA SER A 126 -8.96 -4.88 -7.65
C SER A 126 -7.92 -5.98 -7.50
N LYS A 127 -7.02 -5.82 -6.54
CA LYS A 127 -6.10 -6.88 -6.11
C LYS A 127 -6.84 -7.88 -5.23
N GLU A 128 -6.24 -9.04 -4.97
CA GLU A 128 -6.84 -9.99 -4.04
C GLU A 128 -6.94 -9.35 -2.65
N SER A 129 -8.00 -9.68 -1.91
CA SER A 129 -8.19 -9.19 -0.55
C SER A 129 -6.99 -9.52 0.33
N ARG A 130 -6.76 -8.71 1.35
CA ARG A 130 -5.72 -8.92 2.36
C ARG A 130 -6.33 -9.01 3.76
N PHE A 131 -5.89 -10.01 4.52
CA PHE A 131 -6.15 -10.09 5.94
C PHE A 131 -5.15 -9.24 6.71
N MET A 132 -5.62 -8.51 7.72
CA MET A 132 -4.75 -7.81 8.65
C MET A 132 -4.30 -8.77 9.75
N TYR A 133 -2.99 -8.77 10.02
CA TYR A 133 -2.39 -9.49 11.14
C TYR A 133 -1.61 -8.52 12.01
N ALA A 134 -1.75 -8.63 13.33
CA ALA A 134 -1.11 -7.73 14.28
C ALA A 134 -0.45 -8.50 15.43
N TRP A 135 0.56 -7.88 16.02
CA TRP A 135 1.16 -8.32 17.27
C TRP A 135 0.31 -7.82 18.45
N SER A 136 -0.30 -8.75 19.18
CA SER A 136 -1.19 -8.48 20.33
C SER A 136 -0.55 -8.81 21.68
N LYS A 137 0.63 -9.44 21.67
CA LYS A 137 1.30 -9.92 22.87
C LYS A 137 1.95 -8.75 23.62
N SER A 138 2.02 -8.86 24.96
CA SER A 138 2.63 -7.84 25.84
C SER A 138 4.16 -7.83 25.82
N TYR A 139 4.77 -8.84 25.21
CA TYR A 139 6.22 -9.00 25.10
C TYR A 139 6.65 -8.96 23.63
N SER A 140 7.91 -8.61 23.40
CA SER A 140 8.49 -8.60 22.06
C SER A 140 8.82 -10.00 21.55
N PRO A 141 8.79 -10.25 20.23
CA PRO A 141 9.24 -11.53 19.69
C PRO A 141 10.71 -11.79 20.02
N GLU A 142 11.04 -13.07 20.20
CA GLU A 142 12.42 -13.51 20.23
C GLU A 142 13.07 -13.26 18.87
N LEU A 143 14.30 -12.75 18.87
CA LEU A 143 15.04 -12.53 17.63
C LEU A 143 15.79 -13.84 17.30
N PRO A 144 15.52 -14.48 16.16
CA PRO A 144 16.28 -15.66 15.75
C PRO A 144 17.77 -15.34 15.63
N LYS A 145 18.61 -16.37 15.78
CA LYS A 145 20.07 -16.22 15.63
C LYS A 145 20.37 -15.75 14.21
N LEU A 146 21.17 -14.70 14.10
CA LEU A 146 21.65 -14.20 12.82
C LEU A 146 22.64 -15.22 12.21
N PRO A 147 22.51 -15.57 10.93
CA PRO A 147 23.52 -16.37 10.22
C PRO A 147 24.88 -15.68 10.24
N GLU A 148 25.94 -16.48 10.16
CA GLU A 148 27.30 -15.97 10.03
C GLU A 148 27.47 -15.17 8.73
N GLY A 149 28.31 -14.13 8.76
CA GLY A 149 28.53 -13.23 7.61
C GLY A 149 27.38 -12.25 7.32
N MET A 150 26.23 -12.38 7.98
CA MET A 150 25.10 -11.46 7.80
C MET A 150 25.15 -10.31 8.80
N LYS A 151 24.73 -9.12 8.35
CA LYS A 151 24.59 -7.92 9.18
C LYS A 151 23.15 -7.42 9.17
N LEU A 152 22.52 -7.41 10.34
CA LEU A 152 21.19 -6.84 10.55
C LEU A 152 21.28 -5.34 10.90
N MET A 153 20.60 -4.49 10.14
CA MET A 153 20.56 -3.05 10.37
C MET A 153 19.31 -2.40 9.74
N PRO A 154 18.98 -1.13 10.06
CA PRO A 154 17.96 -0.40 9.32
C PRO A 154 18.37 -0.13 7.86
N LEU A 155 17.38 0.08 6.99
CA LEU A 155 17.63 0.60 5.65
C LEU A 155 18.18 2.03 5.73
N LYS A 156 18.96 2.41 4.72
CA LYS A 156 19.51 3.75 4.53
C LYS A 156 19.04 4.34 3.21
N GLN A 157 19.15 5.66 3.09
CA GLN A 157 18.77 6.40 1.88
C GLN A 157 19.47 5.88 0.60
N GLU A 158 20.70 5.38 0.73
CA GLU A 158 21.45 4.79 -0.38
C GLU A 158 20.79 3.52 -0.95
N HIS A 159 20.02 2.78 -0.15
CA HIS A 159 19.33 1.56 -0.59
C HIS A 159 18.07 1.83 -1.43
N ALA A 160 17.55 3.07 -1.47
CA ALA A 160 16.27 3.37 -2.10
C ALA A 160 16.25 3.04 -3.61
N SER A 161 17.36 3.24 -4.31
CA SER A 161 17.46 2.94 -5.74
C SER A 161 17.46 1.44 -6.01
N GLU A 162 18.16 0.65 -5.20
CA GLU A 162 18.17 -0.82 -5.31
C GLU A 162 16.78 -1.40 -5.04
N ILE A 163 16.15 -0.97 -3.93
CA ILE A 163 14.78 -1.37 -3.60
C ILE A 163 13.80 -0.99 -4.71
N THR A 164 13.96 0.19 -5.33
CA THR A 164 13.10 0.58 -6.45
C THR A 164 13.18 -0.42 -7.61
N LYS A 165 14.36 -1.00 -7.88
CA LYS A 165 14.56 -2.01 -8.93
C LYS A 165 13.92 -3.35 -8.55
N ASP A 166 14.02 -3.79 -7.30
CA ASP A 166 13.37 -5.03 -6.84
C ASP A 166 11.84 -5.00 -6.98
N TRP A 167 11.28 -3.79 -6.90
CA TRP A 167 9.85 -3.51 -7.03
C TRP A 167 9.43 -3.11 -8.45
N ALA A 168 10.37 -2.95 -9.37
CA ALA A 168 10.07 -2.70 -10.77
C ALA A 168 9.28 -3.89 -11.34
N GLY A 169 8.09 -3.63 -11.88
CA GLY A 169 7.19 -4.67 -12.41
C GLY A 169 6.18 -5.25 -11.41
N ARG A 170 6.29 -4.96 -10.11
CA ARG A 170 5.29 -5.38 -9.09
C ARG A 170 4.13 -4.39 -8.93
N GLY A 171 4.04 -3.42 -9.83
CA GLY A 171 3.09 -2.32 -9.81
C GLY A 171 3.83 -0.98 -9.83
N ASN A 172 4.14 -0.50 -11.04
CA ASN A 172 4.86 0.76 -11.20
C ASN A 172 3.91 1.93 -10.89
N ARG A 173 4.06 2.51 -9.70
CA ARG A 173 3.57 3.86 -9.44
C ARG A 173 4.61 4.87 -9.92
N GLN A 174 4.13 6.05 -10.29
CA GLN A 174 5.03 7.16 -10.57
C GLN A 174 5.86 7.44 -9.30
N ASP A 175 7.14 7.76 -9.47
CA ASP A 175 7.98 8.30 -8.40
C ASP A 175 8.20 7.34 -7.21
N MET A 176 8.42 6.04 -7.51
CA MET A 176 8.68 5.01 -6.51
C MET A 176 9.95 5.26 -5.68
N GLU A 177 11.03 5.76 -6.31
CA GLU A 177 12.28 6.00 -5.59
C GLU A 177 12.12 7.09 -4.52
N SER A 178 11.51 8.23 -4.86
CA SER A 178 11.24 9.29 -3.88
C SER A 178 10.30 8.82 -2.77
N TYR A 179 9.35 7.94 -3.10
CA TYR A 179 8.52 7.29 -2.09
C TYR A 179 9.36 6.42 -1.15
N PHE A 180 10.27 5.57 -1.66
CA PHE A 180 11.15 4.76 -0.84
C PHE A 180 12.08 5.60 0.03
N ARG A 181 12.64 6.69 -0.51
CA ARG A 181 13.42 7.66 0.25
C ARG A 181 12.62 8.24 1.42
N SER A 182 11.39 8.67 1.15
CA SER A 182 10.49 9.19 2.18
C SER A 182 10.18 8.16 3.26
N VAL A 183 9.89 6.90 2.92
CA VAL A 183 9.58 5.91 3.96
C VAL A 183 10.80 5.48 4.77
N ILE A 184 11.97 5.38 4.14
CA ILE A 184 13.24 5.06 4.83
C ILE A 184 13.63 6.19 5.80
N GLU A 185 13.34 7.44 5.46
CA GLU A 185 13.61 8.60 6.32
C GLU A 185 12.69 8.63 7.55
N ASN A 186 11.41 8.34 7.36
CA ASN A 186 10.38 8.65 8.35
C ASN A 186 9.91 7.43 9.18
N PHE A 187 10.24 6.20 8.77
CA PHE A 187 9.73 4.99 9.41
C PHE A 187 10.78 3.91 9.66
N GLU A 188 10.42 2.96 10.54
CA GLU A 188 11.29 1.84 10.87
C GLU A 188 11.44 0.85 9.70
N SER A 189 12.62 0.26 9.63
CA SER A 189 12.96 -0.77 8.66
C SER A 189 14.02 -1.69 9.22
N SER A 190 14.16 -2.84 8.59
CA SER A 190 15.20 -3.82 8.86
C SER A 190 15.68 -4.41 7.54
N CYS A 191 16.98 -4.61 7.42
CA CYS A 191 17.60 -5.28 6.30
C CYS A 191 18.76 -6.16 6.75
N LEU A 192 19.06 -7.14 5.90
CA LEU A 192 20.22 -8.01 5.98
C LEU A 192 21.18 -7.66 4.86
N LEU A 193 22.42 -7.37 5.23
CA LEU A 193 23.53 -7.24 4.31
C LEU A 193 24.44 -8.47 4.42
N ASP A 194 25.01 -8.92 3.31
CA ASP A 194 26.08 -9.91 3.31
C ASP A 194 27.44 -9.27 3.66
N GLU A 195 28.51 -10.08 3.64
CA GLU A 195 29.88 -9.65 3.93
C GLU A 195 30.40 -8.60 2.94
N ASP A 196 29.90 -8.62 1.70
CA ASP A 196 30.19 -7.65 0.65
C ASP A 196 29.38 -6.35 0.82
N GLY A 197 28.48 -6.29 1.81
CA GLY A 197 27.59 -5.16 2.06
C GLY A 197 26.39 -5.08 1.10
N ARG A 198 26.08 -6.14 0.36
CA ARG A 198 24.96 -6.17 -0.59
C ARG A 198 23.65 -6.43 0.13
N LEU A 199 22.57 -5.80 -0.34
CA LEU A 199 21.24 -5.94 0.24
C LEU A 199 20.63 -7.30 -0.14
N VAL A 200 20.53 -8.21 0.83
CA VAL A 200 20.05 -9.59 0.63
C VAL A 200 18.54 -9.71 0.90
N ALA A 201 18.08 -9.05 1.96
CA ALA A 201 16.69 -9.07 2.35
C ALA A 201 16.32 -7.81 3.13
N TYR A 202 15.06 -7.38 3.07
CA TYR A 202 14.56 -6.24 3.83
C TYR A 202 13.07 -6.29 4.08
N VAL A 203 12.65 -5.49 5.05
CA VAL A 203 11.27 -5.13 5.35
C VAL A 203 11.24 -3.69 5.81
N CYS A 204 10.22 -2.93 5.41
CA CYS A 204 10.04 -1.57 5.89
C CYS A 204 8.57 -1.25 6.16
N MET A 205 8.34 -0.24 6.99
CA MET A 205 6.99 0.26 7.19
C MET A 205 6.49 1.00 5.93
N HIS A 206 5.19 0.91 5.70
CA HIS A 206 4.47 1.65 4.68
C HIS A 206 4.00 3.00 5.22
N TYR A 207 3.62 3.94 4.35
CA TYR A 207 3.08 5.25 4.77
C TYR A 207 1.86 5.15 5.70
N ASN A 208 1.17 4.01 5.68
CA ASN A 208 0.00 3.78 6.51
C ASN A 208 0.34 3.15 7.86
N GLY A 209 1.62 2.94 8.21
CA GLY A 209 2.08 2.32 9.45
C GLY A 209 2.27 0.80 9.42
N SER A 210 1.83 0.10 8.37
CA SER A 210 1.96 -1.36 8.29
C SER A 210 3.39 -1.79 7.95
N MET A 211 3.84 -2.89 8.54
CA MET A 211 4.97 -3.67 8.05
C MET A 211 4.63 -4.19 6.65
N ALA A 212 5.42 -3.78 5.66
CA ALA A 212 5.15 -4.04 4.27
C ALA A 212 6.47 -4.15 3.49
N MET A 213 6.34 -4.19 2.17
CA MET A 213 7.46 -4.12 1.25
C MET A 213 8.56 -5.15 1.55
N VAL A 214 8.17 -6.31 2.09
CA VAL A 214 9.10 -7.37 2.43
C VAL A 214 9.66 -7.97 1.14
N TYR A 215 10.97 -8.13 1.12
CA TYR A 215 11.67 -8.76 0.03
C TYR A 215 12.82 -9.59 0.58
N VAL A 216 12.96 -10.78 0.03
CA VAL A 216 14.11 -11.66 0.21
C VAL A 216 14.50 -12.06 -1.21
N ARG A 217 15.80 -12.04 -1.52
CA ARG A 217 16.30 -12.52 -2.81
C ARG A 217 15.86 -13.96 -3.07
N PRO A 218 15.44 -14.33 -4.29
CA PRO A 218 14.94 -15.66 -4.63
C PRO A 218 15.76 -16.83 -4.08
N GLU A 219 17.08 -16.72 -4.20
CA GLU A 219 18.09 -17.68 -3.77
C GLU A 219 18.26 -17.80 -2.24
N ASN A 220 17.63 -16.93 -1.44
CA ASN A 220 17.79 -16.90 0.02
C ASN A 220 16.48 -17.07 0.80
N ARG A 221 15.37 -17.43 0.15
CA ARG A 221 14.07 -17.47 0.83
C ARG A 221 13.91 -18.58 1.88
N ASP A 222 14.68 -19.66 1.77
CA ASP A 222 14.63 -20.78 2.71
C ASP A 222 15.59 -20.64 3.91
N GLU A 223 16.30 -19.51 4.00
CA GLU A 223 17.33 -19.23 5.03
C GLU A 223 16.76 -18.61 6.33
N GLY A 224 15.43 -18.52 6.46
CA GLY A 224 14.78 -17.95 7.65
C GLY A 224 14.86 -16.42 7.79
N TYR A 225 15.38 -15.71 6.77
CA TYR A 225 15.59 -14.25 6.79
C TYR A 225 14.30 -13.45 7.02
N PHE A 226 13.19 -13.94 6.50
CA PHE A 226 11.87 -13.35 6.74
C PHE A 226 11.56 -13.26 8.24
N HIS A 227 11.82 -14.33 9.00
CA HIS A 227 11.54 -14.38 10.44
C HIS A 227 12.45 -13.43 11.22
N ILE A 228 13.73 -13.35 10.87
CA ILE A 228 14.68 -12.41 11.48
C ILE A 228 14.20 -10.96 11.28
N LEU A 229 13.92 -10.60 10.03
CA LEU A 229 13.49 -9.27 9.64
C LEU A 229 12.18 -8.86 10.31
N LEU A 230 11.18 -9.75 10.29
CA LEU A 230 9.88 -9.47 10.88
C LEU A 230 9.97 -9.33 12.40
N SER A 231 10.78 -10.15 13.07
CA SER A 231 10.98 -10.08 14.52
C SER A 231 11.71 -8.80 14.94
N ASP A 232 12.78 -8.43 14.23
CA ASP A 232 13.52 -7.20 14.49
C ASP A 232 12.67 -5.94 14.26
N LEU A 233 11.96 -5.85 13.13
CA LEU A 233 11.07 -4.71 12.87
C LEU A 233 9.94 -4.64 13.90
N THR A 234 9.38 -5.77 14.31
CA THR A 234 8.36 -5.82 15.38
C THR A 234 8.92 -5.27 16.68
N ARG A 235 10.13 -5.67 17.09
CA ARG A 235 10.80 -5.14 18.30
C ARG A 235 10.96 -3.63 18.24
N LYS A 236 11.38 -3.07 17.10
CA LYS A 236 11.53 -1.62 16.89
C LYS A 236 10.20 -0.88 17.03
N ILE A 237 9.14 -1.40 16.42
CA ILE A 237 7.79 -0.82 16.49
C ILE A 237 7.25 -0.86 17.93
N LEU A 238 7.38 -1.99 18.63
CA LEU A 238 6.93 -2.13 20.01
C LEU A 238 7.72 -1.24 20.98
N ALA A 239 9.02 -1.02 20.76
CA ALA A 239 9.82 -0.10 21.55
C ALA A 239 9.30 1.35 21.47
N LYS A 240 8.64 1.72 20.37
CA LYS A 240 7.93 3.00 20.20
C LYS A 240 6.51 3.00 20.74
N LYS A 241 6.07 1.93 21.40
CA LYS A 241 4.69 1.71 21.88
C LYS A 241 3.66 1.77 20.74
N GLN A 242 4.07 1.33 19.56
CA GLN A 242 3.22 1.24 18.36
C GLN A 242 2.78 -0.21 18.12
N ILE A 243 1.73 -0.39 17.34
CA ILE A 243 1.21 -1.70 16.96
C ILE A 243 1.99 -2.18 15.73
N ALA A 244 2.63 -3.33 15.85
CA ALA A 244 3.20 -4.03 14.71
C ALA A 244 2.08 -4.79 13.98
N TYR A 245 1.84 -4.45 12.71
CA TYR A 245 0.83 -5.13 11.90
C TYR A 245 1.19 -5.11 10.42
N GLY A 246 0.60 -6.03 9.66
CA GLY A 246 0.78 -6.16 8.22
C GLY A 246 -0.47 -6.70 7.52
N PHE A 247 -0.39 -6.79 6.19
CA PHE A 247 -1.47 -7.26 5.34
C PHE A 247 -1.01 -8.45 4.50
N ILE A 248 -1.69 -9.59 4.63
CA ILE A 248 -1.33 -10.85 3.98
C ILE A 248 -2.41 -11.24 2.97
N PRO A 249 -2.08 -11.66 1.73
CA PRO A 249 -3.06 -12.19 0.78
C PRO A 249 -3.92 -13.31 1.41
N VAL A 250 -5.24 -13.24 1.21
CA VAL A 250 -6.16 -14.24 1.79
C VAL A 250 -5.91 -15.67 1.29
N ASN A 251 -5.28 -15.80 0.12
CA ASN A 251 -4.94 -17.06 -0.53
C ASN A 251 -3.50 -17.53 -0.24
N ASP A 252 -2.68 -16.73 0.45
CA ASP A 252 -1.30 -17.10 0.79
C ASP A 252 -1.26 -17.84 2.12
N THR A 253 -1.65 -19.11 2.06
CA THR A 253 -1.77 -19.97 3.26
C THR A 253 -0.42 -20.21 3.95
N SER A 254 0.67 -20.26 3.17
CA SER A 254 2.05 -20.42 3.66
C SER A 254 2.48 -19.21 4.50
N LEU A 255 2.31 -17.99 3.97
CA LEU A 255 2.65 -16.77 4.71
C LEU A 255 1.74 -16.56 5.93
N ILE A 256 0.46 -16.91 5.82
CA ILE A 256 -0.47 -16.88 6.97
C ILE A 256 0.04 -17.81 8.09
N LYS A 257 0.41 -19.05 7.75
CA LYS A 257 0.92 -20.03 8.71
C LYS A 257 2.20 -19.52 9.38
N LEU A 258 3.16 -19.05 8.58
CA LEU A 258 4.44 -18.52 9.07
C LEU A 258 4.23 -17.34 10.03
N CYS A 259 3.42 -16.35 9.67
CA CYS A 259 3.15 -15.20 10.53
C CYS A 259 2.47 -15.60 11.85
N ARG A 260 1.58 -16.60 11.84
CA ARG A 260 0.97 -17.14 13.06
C ARG A 260 1.97 -17.87 13.95
N GLU A 261 2.88 -18.64 13.37
CA GLU A 261 3.96 -19.33 14.09
C GLU A 261 4.91 -18.32 14.76
N ILE A 262 5.22 -17.21 14.10
CA ILE A 262 5.99 -16.10 14.70
C ILE A 262 5.20 -15.45 15.85
N GLY A 263 3.87 -15.44 15.76
CA GLY A 263 2.99 -15.00 16.84
C GLY A 263 2.04 -13.86 16.50
N PHE A 264 1.87 -13.53 15.22
CA PHE A 264 0.89 -12.56 14.78
C PHE A 264 -0.52 -13.16 14.76
N GLU A 265 -1.49 -12.36 15.19
CA GLU A 265 -2.89 -12.75 15.27
C GLU A 265 -3.73 -12.02 14.23
N TRP A 266 -4.75 -12.69 13.71
CA TRP A 266 -5.65 -12.10 12.72
C TRP A 266 -6.52 -11.01 13.37
N VAL A 267 -6.69 -9.89 12.67
CA VAL A 267 -7.54 -8.76 13.07
C VAL A 267 -8.74 -8.69 12.13
N PRO A 268 -9.92 -9.24 12.50
CA PRO A 268 -11.06 -9.37 11.60
C PRO A 268 -11.55 -8.04 11.00
N GLN A 269 -11.52 -6.97 11.79
CA GLN A 269 -12.00 -5.64 11.39
C GLN A 269 -10.98 -4.86 10.54
N GLY A 270 -9.76 -5.38 10.37
CA GLY A 270 -8.66 -4.68 9.70
C GLY A 270 -8.50 -4.99 8.23
N ASN A 271 -9.23 -5.96 7.69
CA ASN A 271 -9.06 -6.46 6.33
C ASN A 271 -9.24 -5.36 5.27
N MET A 272 -8.54 -5.48 4.14
CA MET A 272 -8.67 -4.51 3.06
C MET A 272 -8.36 -5.05 1.68
N THR A 273 -8.78 -4.29 0.68
CA THR A 273 -8.48 -4.48 -0.73
C THR A 273 -7.97 -3.17 -1.32
N TRP A 274 -6.98 -3.29 -2.23
CA TRP A 274 -6.58 -2.20 -3.12
C TRP A 274 -7.34 -2.26 -4.42
N SER A 275 -7.88 -1.12 -4.85
CA SER A 275 -8.62 -1.02 -6.08
C SER A 275 -8.19 0.20 -6.87
N CYS A 276 -8.07 0.05 -8.18
CA CYS A 276 -7.77 1.13 -9.13
C CYS A 276 -8.99 1.38 -10.00
N TYR A 277 -9.49 2.60 -9.99
CA TYR A 277 -10.47 3.09 -10.95
C TYR A 277 -9.73 3.77 -12.12
N THR A 278 -10.11 3.38 -13.33
CA THR A 278 -9.61 3.97 -14.58
C THR A 278 -10.80 4.54 -15.38
N PRO A 279 -10.85 5.86 -15.62
CA PRO A 279 -11.82 6.46 -16.53
C PRO A 279 -11.71 5.90 -17.95
N ARG A 280 -12.84 5.77 -18.68
CA ARG A 280 -12.82 5.26 -20.06
C ARG A 280 -12.03 6.13 -21.03
N THR A 281 -11.89 7.43 -20.76
CA THR A 281 -11.04 8.33 -21.56
C THR A 281 -9.57 7.90 -21.56
N LEU A 282 -9.15 7.09 -20.58
CA LEU A 282 -7.79 6.56 -20.45
C LEU A 282 -7.73 5.05 -20.72
N THR A 283 -8.85 4.40 -21.01
CA THR A 283 -8.85 3.00 -21.45
C THR A 283 -8.59 2.95 -22.95
N VAL A 284 -7.43 2.41 -23.35
CA VAL A 284 -7.13 2.15 -24.77
C VAL A 284 -8.13 1.10 -25.30
N PRO A 285 -8.90 1.38 -26.37
CA PRO A 285 -9.79 0.39 -26.95
C PRO A 285 -9.00 -0.81 -27.50
N LYS A 286 -9.44 -2.04 -27.21
CA LYS A 286 -8.82 -3.27 -27.76
C LYS A 286 -8.71 -3.27 -29.29
N ARG A 287 -9.56 -2.54 -30.02
CA ARG A 287 -9.50 -2.40 -31.48
C ARG A 287 -8.31 -1.59 -31.99
N ALA A 288 -7.75 -0.68 -31.19
CA ALA A 288 -6.59 0.09 -31.62
C ALA A 288 -5.29 -0.74 -31.64
N ILE A 289 -5.28 -1.91 -30.97
CA ILE A 289 -4.12 -2.80 -30.92
C ILE A 289 -4.06 -3.71 -32.16
N SER A 290 -5.21 -4.04 -32.79
CA SER A 290 -5.21 -4.82 -34.03
C SER A 290 -4.73 -4.01 -35.24
N ASP A 291 -5.09 -2.73 -35.31
CA ASP A 291 -4.75 -1.89 -36.48
C ASP A 291 -3.27 -1.45 -36.48
N LEU A 292 -2.62 -1.42 -35.30
CA LEU A 292 -1.19 -1.15 -35.19
C LEU A 292 -0.31 -2.37 -35.51
N SER A 293 -0.85 -3.59 -35.39
CA SER A 293 -0.11 -4.82 -35.71
C SER A 293 -0.07 -5.15 -37.20
N GLU A 294 -1.00 -4.62 -38.01
CA GLU A 294 -1.01 -4.81 -39.47
C GLU A 294 -0.13 -3.80 -40.22
N GLN A 295 0.16 -2.63 -39.64
CA GLN A 295 1.03 -1.63 -40.28
C GLN A 295 2.54 -1.83 -39.99
N SER A 296 2.91 -2.70 -39.04
CA SER A 296 4.31 -2.95 -38.66
C SER A 296 4.94 -4.20 -39.29
N GLN A 297 4.26 -4.90 -40.21
CA GLN A 297 4.82 -6.07 -40.93
C GLN A 297 5.63 -5.75 -42.19
N ASN A 298 5.79 -4.47 -42.56
CA ASN A 298 6.64 -4.05 -43.68
C ASN A 298 7.50 -2.86 -43.27
N ILE A 299 8.55 -3.07 -42.46
CA ILE A 299 9.82 -2.32 -42.52
C ILE A 299 10.85 -3.13 -41.71
N SER A 300 11.95 -3.46 -42.37
CA SER A 300 13.13 -4.13 -41.83
C SER A 300 13.79 -3.31 -40.70
N ARG A 301 14.11 -3.95 -39.57
CA ARG A 301 15.07 -3.41 -38.56
C ARG A 301 16.42 -3.12 -39.25
N PRO A 302 17.18 -2.07 -38.89
CA PRO A 302 17.57 -1.76 -37.51
C PRO A 302 17.64 -0.26 -37.13
N ASP A 303 17.40 0.08 -35.86
CA ASP A 303 18.38 0.69 -34.94
C ASP A 303 17.71 0.94 -33.56
N GLN A 304 18.52 1.03 -32.51
CA GLN A 304 18.10 1.30 -31.14
C GLN A 304 17.57 2.74 -30.97
N SER A 305 16.74 2.91 -29.94
CA SER A 305 16.09 4.13 -29.46
C SER A 305 14.75 4.45 -30.13
N VAL A 306 13.80 4.85 -29.26
CA VAL A 306 12.41 5.23 -29.56
C VAL A 306 11.43 4.04 -29.66
N ASP A 307 11.00 3.53 -28.50
CA ASP A 307 9.63 2.98 -28.29
C ASP A 307 9.35 2.67 -26.80
N GLU A 308 9.79 3.55 -25.89
CA GLU A 308 9.41 3.51 -24.46
C GLU A 308 8.27 4.47 -24.15
N VAL A 309 7.17 4.39 -24.90
CA VAL A 309 5.90 4.97 -24.46
C VAL A 309 4.79 4.08 -25.02
N TYR A 310 3.92 3.52 -24.17
CA TYR A 310 2.61 2.90 -24.49
C TYR A 310 2.36 1.38 -24.46
N THR A 311 3.23 0.54 -23.88
CA THR A 311 2.91 -0.91 -23.67
C THR A 311 2.67 -1.33 -22.21
N GLY A 312 2.31 -0.38 -21.33
CA GLY A 312 2.17 -0.62 -19.89
C GLY A 312 0.79 -1.02 -19.34
N ILE A 313 -0.19 -1.42 -20.16
CA ILE A 313 -1.61 -1.47 -19.69
C ILE A 313 -2.26 -2.87 -19.66
N ASN A 314 -1.66 -3.96 -20.14
CA ASN A 314 -2.38 -5.26 -20.19
C ASN A 314 -1.65 -6.55 -19.74
N SER A 315 -0.62 -6.49 -18.88
CA SER A 315 0.03 -7.72 -18.37
C SER A 315 0.21 -7.80 -16.85
N LEU A 316 -0.76 -7.31 -16.05
CA LEU A 316 -0.66 -7.33 -14.58
C LEU A 316 -1.71 -8.22 -13.92
N LEU A 317 -1.66 -9.50 -14.25
CA LEU A 317 -2.28 -10.60 -13.49
C LEU A 317 -1.28 -11.74 -13.40
N THR A 318 -0.40 -11.72 -12.39
CA THR A 318 0.20 -12.86 -11.64
C THR A 318 1.51 -12.44 -10.96
N SER A 319 1.79 -13.07 -9.82
CA SER A 319 3.04 -13.01 -9.01
C SER A 319 3.16 -11.94 -7.92
N ALA A 320 2.22 -11.93 -6.98
CA ALA A 320 2.63 -11.88 -5.59
C ALA A 320 3.32 -13.21 -5.28
N ILE A 321 4.62 -13.12 -4.97
CA ILE A 321 5.50 -14.09 -4.29
C ILE A 321 4.97 -15.53 -4.22
N VAL A 322 5.54 -16.40 -5.07
CA VAL A 322 5.47 -17.86 -4.93
C VAL A 322 6.56 -18.29 -3.96
N TYR A 323 6.19 -18.95 -2.86
CA TYR A 323 7.01 -19.93 -2.13
C TYR A 323 6.14 -21.11 -1.73
N PRO A 324 6.72 -22.31 -1.84
CA PRO A 324 6.50 -23.30 -2.90
C PRO A 324 5.04 -23.61 -3.22
#